data_AF-A0A9J5ZCQ1-F1
#
_entry.id   AF-A0A9J5ZCQ1-F1
#
_cell.length_a   1.000
_cell.length_b   1.000
_cell.length_c   1.000
_cell.angle_alpha   90.00
_cell.angle_beta   90.00
_cell.angle_gamma   90.00
#
_symmetry.space_group_name_H-M   'P 1'
#
loop_
_entity.id
_entity.type
_entity.pdbx_description
1 polymer ?
#
loop_
_entity_poly.entity_id
_entity_poly.type
_entity_poly.pdbx_seq_one_letter_code
_entity_poly.pdbx_strand_id
1 'polypeptide(L)'
;MARMLANREKAHKWSSNDVCPKIKDILHKNQTAMGEYIPRKSNQWKYEIIGATMHDSWAVDLENRICSCRKWSIMGIPCKHAIAAIRAKKDNILDYVDDCYKVETYRRIYEHAILPINGPQMWPNQLKKQKARRKEADEVGASRTKMKRKQQSLDCNRCNKPGHNKKNLQI
;
A
#
# COMPACT_ATOMS: atom_id res chain seq x y z
N MET A 1 10.69 14.51 -3.63
CA MET A 1 10.63 15.53 -2.56
C MET A 1 9.30 16.28 -2.54
N ALA A 2 8.86 16.88 -3.65
CA ALA A 2 7.62 17.69 -3.71
C ALA A 2 6.36 17.04 -3.11
N ARG A 3 6.14 15.74 -3.35
CA ARG A 3 4.96 15.02 -2.81
C ARG A 3 4.92 14.96 -1.28
N MET A 4 6.07 14.75 -0.61
CA MET A 4 6.13 14.68 0.86
C MET A 4 5.78 16.03 1.48
N LEU A 5 6.34 17.11 0.94
CA LEU A 5 6.04 18.47 1.37
C LEU A 5 4.56 18.80 1.15
N ALA A 6 4.01 18.52 -0.04
CA ALA A 6 2.61 18.77 -0.34
C ALA A 6 1.66 17.99 0.60
N ASN A 7 2.00 16.75 0.95
CA ASN A 7 1.21 15.96 1.90
C ASN A 7 1.27 16.54 3.31
N ARG A 8 2.46 17.00 3.76
CA ARG A 8 2.62 17.68 5.05
C ARG A 8 1.80 18.98 5.10
N GLU A 9 1.93 19.84 4.11
CA GLU A 9 1.20 21.12 4.04
C GLU A 9 -0.32 20.92 4.04
N LYS A 10 -0.81 19.89 3.34
CA LYS A 10 -2.22 19.49 3.41
C LYS A 10 -2.61 19.09 4.83
N ALA A 11 -1.81 18.25 5.50
CA ALA A 11 -2.10 17.76 6.83
C ALA A 11 -2.11 18.85 7.91
N HIS A 12 -1.31 19.91 7.77
CA HIS A 12 -1.33 21.06 8.70
C HIS A 12 -2.65 21.81 8.68
N LYS A 13 -3.42 21.76 7.58
CA LYS A 13 -4.71 22.44 7.45
C LYS A 13 -5.86 21.69 8.13
N TRP A 14 -5.65 20.43 8.53
CA TRP A 14 -6.69 19.58 9.11
C TRP A 14 -6.70 19.67 10.65
N SER A 15 -7.81 19.30 11.29
CA SER A 15 -7.89 19.28 12.77
C SER A 15 -7.15 18.06 13.34
N SER A 16 -6.39 18.22 14.43
CA SER A 16 -5.56 17.14 15.01
C SER A 16 -6.38 15.96 15.55
N ASN A 17 -7.50 16.22 16.21
CA ASN A 17 -8.34 15.20 16.87
C ASN A 17 -9.38 14.58 15.92
N ASP A 18 -9.03 14.45 14.66
CA ASP A 18 -9.96 14.10 13.59
C ASP A 18 -9.38 13.04 12.65
N VAL A 19 -10.21 12.49 11.77
CA VAL A 19 -9.79 11.55 10.73
C VAL A 19 -9.53 12.28 9.41
N CYS A 20 -8.67 11.70 8.57
CA CYS A 20 -8.33 12.26 7.25
C CYS A 20 -9.60 12.54 6.42
N PRO A 21 -9.68 13.65 5.65
CA PRO A 21 -10.90 14.05 4.93
C PRO A 21 -11.50 12.96 4.03
N LYS A 22 -10.65 12.24 3.29
CA LYS A 22 -11.09 11.13 2.42
C LYS A 22 -11.82 10.02 3.20
N ILE A 23 -11.45 9.80 4.46
CA ILE A 23 -12.06 8.80 5.33
C ILE A 23 -13.42 9.30 5.82
N LYS A 24 -13.57 10.60 6.10
CA LYS A 24 -14.87 11.21 6.36
C LYS A 24 -15.84 11.01 5.21
N ASP A 25 -15.38 11.18 3.97
CA ASP A 25 -16.23 10.99 2.79
C ASP A 25 -16.72 9.53 2.68
N ILE A 26 -15.85 8.56 2.98
CA ILE A 26 -16.23 7.14 3.02
C ILE A 26 -17.24 6.88 4.14
N LEU A 27 -17.01 7.43 5.33
CA LEU A 27 -17.93 7.29 6.46
C LEU A 27 -19.28 7.91 6.16
N HIS A 28 -19.33 9.09 5.54
CA HIS A 28 -20.59 9.73 5.13
C HIS A 28 -21.36 8.81 4.18
N LYS A 29 -20.72 8.30 3.12
CA LYS A 29 -21.37 7.37 2.19
C LYS A 29 -21.92 6.13 2.90
N ASN A 30 -21.15 5.55 3.82
CA ASN A 30 -21.60 4.41 4.61
C ASN A 30 -22.73 4.79 5.59
N GLN A 31 -22.73 6.01 6.13
CA GLN A 31 -23.80 6.54 7.00
C GLN A 31 -25.11 6.76 6.24
N THR A 32 -25.06 7.14 4.97
CA THR A 32 -26.27 7.22 4.14
C THR A 32 -26.82 5.83 3.86
N ALA A 33 -25.96 4.90 3.44
CA ALA A 33 -26.36 3.54 3.10
C ALA A 33 -26.77 2.67 4.31
N MET A 34 -26.43 3.06 5.54
CA MET A 34 -26.85 2.31 6.72
C MET A 34 -28.37 2.37 6.97
N GLY A 35 -29.08 3.35 6.40
CA GLY A 35 -30.53 3.49 6.56
C GLY A 35 -31.33 2.33 5.95
N GLU A 36 -30.72 1.54 5.08
CA GLU A 36 -31.29 0.34 4.47
C GLU A 36 -31.34 -0.86 5.46
N TYR A 37 -30.76 -0.72 6.65
CA TYR A 37 -30.53 -1.81 7.58
C TYR A 37 -31.11 -1.55 8.96
N ILE A 38 -31.67 -2.61 9.56
CA ILE A 38 -32.24 -2.59 10.90
C ILE A 38 -31.32 -3.38 11.85
N PRO A 39 -30.71 -2.73 12.84
CA PRO A 39 -29.88 -3.39 13.83
C PRO A 39 -30.72 -4.08 14.91
N ARG A 40 -30.42 -5.35 15.20
CA ARG A 40 -30.91 -6.12 16.34
C ARG A 40 -29.76 -6.43 17.29
N LYS A 41 -29.91 -6.00 18.54
CA LYS A 41 -28.91 -6.20 19.58
C LYS A 41 -28.98 -7.64 20.12
N SER A 42 -27.89 -8.38 20.01
CA SER A 42 -27.77 -9.72 20.64
C SER A 42 -27.19 -9.63 22.04
N ASN A 43 -26.15 -8.80 22.23
CA ASN A 43 -25.59 -8.48 23.54
C ASN A 43 -24.94 -7.08 23.54
N GLN A 44 -24.07 -6.76 24.49
CA GLN A 44 -23.43 -5.44 24.59
C GLN A 44 -22.59 -5.04 23.36
N TRP A 45 -22.02 -6.01 22.65
CA TRP A 45 -21.04 -5.78 21.57
C TRP A 45 -21.47 -6.39 20.23
N LYS A 46 -22.34 -7.39 20.25
CA LYS A 46 -22.75 -8.17 19.07
C LYS A 46 -24.15 -7.80 18.61
N TYR A 47 -24.27 -7.61 17.31
CA TYR A 47 -25.48 -7.19 16.63
C TYR A 47 -25.71 -8.05 15.38
N GLU A 48 -26.96 -8.38 15.15
CA GLU A 48 -27.46 -8.86 13.86
C GLU A 48 -28.00 -7.65 13.08
N ILE A 49 -27.54 -7.47 11.84
CA ILE A 49 -27.94 -6.35 10.98
C ILE A 49 -28.76 -6.90 9.82
N ILE A 50 -30.04 -6.56 9.79
CA ILE A 50 -31.01 -7.12 8.84
C ILE A 50 -31.26 -6.12 7.73
N GLY A 51 -31.02 -6.53 6.48
CA GLY A 51 -31.35 -5.77 5.28
C GLY A 51 -32.76 -6.08 4.75
N ALA A 52 -33.03 -5.64 3.53
CA ALA A 52 -34.36 -5.75 2.91
C ALA A 52 -34.79 -7.19 2.57
N THR A 53 -33.83 -8.11 2.39
CA THR A 53 -34.09 -9.49 2.00
C THR A 53 -33.65 -10.47 3.10
N MET A 54 -34.25 -11.65 3.14
CA MET A 54 -33.93 -12.69 4.14
C MET A 54 -32.44 -13.09 4.14
N HIS A 55 -31.76 -12.97 3.01
CA HIS A 55 -30.34 -13.34 2.86
C HIS A 55 -29.38 -12.15 3.05
N ASP A 56 -29.89 -10.93 3.26
CA ASP A 56 -29.07 -9.72 3.49
C ASP A 56 -28.90 -9.44 4.99
N SER A 57 -28.55 -10.49 5.75
CA SER A 57 -28.32 -10.40 7.20
C SER A 57 -26.83 -10.52 7.53
N TRP A 58 -26.34 -9.66 8.42
CA TRP A 58 -24.91 -9.55 8.72
C TRP A 58 -24.66 -9.56 10.22
N ALA A 59 -23.67 -10.33 10.66
CA ALA A 59 -23.20 -10.31 12.03
C ALA A 59 -22.14 -9.19 12.20
N VAL A 60 -22.30 -8.38 13.23
CA VAL A 60 -21.35 -7.34 13.62
C VAL A 60 -20.90 -7.57 15.05
N ASP A 61 -19.60 -7.53 15.27
CA ASP A 61 -18.95 -7.54 16.58
C ASP A 61 -18.20 -6.21 16.74
N LEU A 62 -18.75 -5.32 17.58
CA LEU A 62 -18.18 -3.99 17.83
C LEU A 62 -16.92 -4.03 18.70
N GLU A 63 -16.79 -5.03 19.57
CA GLU A 63 -15.63 -5.16 20.47
C GLU A 63 -14.39 -5.53 19.66
N ASN A 64 -14.54 -6.53 18.79
CA ASN A 64 -13.46 -7.00 17.94
C ASN A 64 -13.33 -6.21 16.62
N ARG A 65 -14.23 -5.25 16.37
CA ARG A 65 -14.28 -4.43 15.15
C ARG A 65 -14.44 -5.27 13.88
N ILE A 66 -15.29 -6.29 13.93
CA ILE A 66 -15.52 -7.25 12.85
C ILE A 66 -16.95 -7.11 12.32
N CYS A 67 -17.09 -7.21 11.01
CA CYS A 67 -18.37 -7.42 10.36
C CYS A 67 -18.24 -8.61 9.41
N SER A 68 -19.27 -9.46 9.32
CA SER A 68 -19.28 -10.63 8.44
C SER A 68 -19.16 -10.26 6.95
N CYS A 69 -19.42 -9.01 6.55
CA CYS A 69 -19.14 -8.52 5.20
C CYS A 69 -17.65 -8.30 4.92
N ARG A 70 -16.77 -8.49 5.92
CA ARG A 70 -15.29 -8.38 5.90
C ARG A 70 -14.71 -7.01 5.55
N LYS A 71 -15.53 -6.06 5.11
CA LYS A 71 -15.05 -4.72 4.76
C LYS A 71 -14.36 -4.02 5.93
N TRP A 72 -14.92 -4.13 7.14
CA TRP A 72 -14.33 -3.47 8.30
C TRP A 72 -12.99 -4.09 8.70
N SER A 73 -12.89 -5.41 8.79
CA SER A 73 -11.64 -6.09 9.16
C SER A 73 -10.53 -5.90 8.12
N ILE A 74 -10.87 -5.71 6.84
CA ILE A 74 -9.89 -5.49 5.76
C ILE A 74 -9.47 -4.02 5.70
N MET A 75 -10.42 -3.09 5.84
CA MET A 75 -10.17 -1.67 5.62
C MET A 75 -9.86 -0.90 6.90
N GLY A 76 -10.13 -1.43 8.10
CA GLY A 76 -10.02 -0.67 9.35
C GLY A 76 -11.04 0.48 9.46
N ILE A 77 -12.03 0.53 8.56
CA ILE A 77 -13.05 1.58 8.49
C ILE A 77 -14.43 0.93 8.64
N PRO A 78 -15.28 1.39 9.58
CA PRO A 78 -16.63 0.88 9.73
C PRO A 78 -17.41 0.90 8.42
N CYS A 79 -17.91 -0.27 8.03
CA CYS A 79 -18.81 -0.41 6.88
C CYS A 79 -20.24 0.03 7.25
N LYS A 80 -21.14 0.14 6.25
CA LYS A 80 -22.54 0.53 6.50
C LYS A 80 -23.25 -0.31 7.57
N HIS A 81 -22.97 -1.62 7.63
CA HIS A 81 -23.53 -2.52 8.65
C HIS A 81 -22.97 -2.24 10.04
N ALA A 82 -21.65 -2.05 10.14
CA ALA A 82 -21.00 -1.68 11.39
C ALA A 82 -21.50 -0.34 11.91
N ILE A 83 -21.67 0.65 11.02
CA ILE A 83 -22.22 1.96 11.39
C ILE A 83 -23.65 1.84 11.92
N ALA A 84 -24.49 0.97 11.35
CA ALA A 84 -25.83 0.70 11.88
C ALA A 84 -25.77 0.16 13.32
N ALA A 85 -24.86 -0.79 13.60
CA ALA A 85 -24.64 -1.31 14.95
C ALA A 85 -24.13 -0.22 15.93
N ILE A 86 -23.15 0.58 15.50
CA ILE A 86 -22.57 1.67 16.31
C ILE A 86 -23.66 2.69 16.68
N ARG A 87 -24.50 3.11 15.71
CA ARG A 87 -25.61 4.02 15.98
C ARG A 87 -26.64 3.41 16.92
N ALA A 88 -26.94 2.11 16.80
CA ALA A 88 -27.83 1.41 17.74
C ALA A 88 -27.26 1.38 19.16
N LYS A 89 -25.93 1.30 19.30
CA LYS A 89 -25.23 1.41 20.58
C LYS A 89 -25.17 2.84 21.13
N LYS A 90 -25.42 3.85 20.28
CA LYS A 90 -25.28 5.29 20.56
C LYS A 90 -23.84 5.75 20.78
N ASP A 91 -22.88 5.04 20.21
CA ASP A 91 -21.47 5.44 20.26
C ASP A 91 -21.10 6.34 19.07
N ASN A 92 -19.97 7.02 19.19
CA ASN A 92 -19.41 7.82 18.12
C ASN A 92 -18.69 6.94 17.08
N ILE A 93 -19.03 7.10 15.80
CA ILE A 93 -18.49 6.31 14.70
C ILE A 93 -16.97 6.52 14.53
N LEU A 94 -16.47 7.72 14.83
CA LEU A 94 -15.04 8.03 14.66
C LEU A 94 -14.15 7.20 15.59
N ASP A 95 -14.67 6.76 16.74
CA ASP A 95 -13.92 5.96 17.72
C ASP A 95 -13.67 4.52 17.22
N TYR A 96 -14.42 4.11 16.20
CA TYR A 96 -14.37 2.80 15.57
C TYR A 96 -13.49 2.76 14.29
N VAL A 97 -12.89 3.89 13.92
CA VAL A 97 -11.93 3.99 12.81
C VAL A 97 -10.52 3.67 13.32
N ASP A 98 -9.75 2.93 12.55
CA ASP A 98 -8.36 2.62 12.89
C ASP A 98 -7.48 3.86 12.98
N ASP A 99 -6.53 3.82 13.92
CA ASP A 99 -5.62 4.93 14.22
C ASP A 99 -4.77 5.35 13.02
N CYS A 100 -4.51 4.45 12.07
CA CYS A 100 -3.75 4.75 10.85
C CYS A 100 -4.42 5.82 9.96
N TYR A 101 -5.72 6.08 10.16
CA TYR A 101 -6.49 7.08 9.43
C TYR A 101 -6.64 8.42 10.17
N LYS A 102 -6.21 8.51 11.42
CA LYS A 102 -6.23 9.76 12.19
C LYS A 102 -5.27 10.79 11.59
N VAL A 103 -5.68 12.05 11.61
CA VAL A 103 -4.87 13.19 11.13
C VAL A 103 -3.54 13.26 11.86
N GLU A 104 -3.53 12.98 13.17
CA GLU A 104 -2.31 12.93 13.96
C GLU A 104 -1.32 11.88 13.44
N THR A 105 -1.77 10.66 13.19
CA THR A 105 -0.93 9.59 12.62
C THR A 105 -0.42 9.99 11.23
N TYR A 106 -1.27 10.59 10.41
CA TYR A 106 -0.86 11.10 9.09
C TYR A 106 0.24 12.17 9.23
N ARG A 107 0.12 13.11 10.17
CA ARG A 107 1.14 14.13 10.42
C ARG A 107 2.47 13.52 10.84
N ARG A 108 2.44 12.57 11.77
CA ARG A 108 3.65 11.84 12.22
C ARG A 108 4.36 11.16 11.04
N ILE A 109 3.61 10.54 10.13
CA ILE A 109 4.18 9.91 8.92
C ILE A 109 4.92 10.92 8.03
N TYR A 110 4.40 12.14 7.88
CA TYR A 110 4.96 13.17 7.00
C TYR A 110 5.76 14.27 7.72
N GLU A 111 6.02 14.10 9.02
CA GLU A 111 6.71 15.07 9.87
C GLU A 111 8.15 15.33 9.43
N HIS A 112 8.87 14.28 9.03
CA HIS A 112 10.28 14.40 8.64
C HIS A 112 10.44 14.82 7.19
N ALA A 113 11.33 15.78 6.96
CA ALA A 113 11.63 16.30 5.63
C ALA A 113 12.80 15.54 5.02
N ILE A 114 12.71 15.27 3.72
CA ILE A 114 13.90 14.87 2.94
C ILE A 114 14.68 16.14 2.70
N LEU A 115 15.83 16.27 3.38
CA LEU A 115 16.72 17.41 3.22
C LEU A 115 17.37 17.39 1.82
N PRO A 116 17.68 18.56 1.25
CA PRO A 116 18.42 18.63 0.00
C PRO A 116 19.78 17.96 0.18
N ILE A 117 20.16 17.13 -0.79
CA ILE A 117 21.51 16.61 -0.92
C ILE A 117 22.25 17.43 -1.97
N ASN A 118 23.56 17.51 -1.83
CA ASN A 118 24.39 18.14 -2.85
C ASN A 118 24.17 17.47 -4.21
N GLY A 119 24.47 18.18 -5.29
CA GLY A 119 24.43 17.58 -6.63
C GLY A 119 25.51 16.50 -6.81
N PRO A 120 25.36 15.61 -7.81
CA PRO A 120 26.31 14.52 -8.07
C PRO A 120 27.78 14.95 -8.20
N GLN A 121 28.03 16.17 -8.65
CA GLN A 121 29.38 16.74 -8.80
C GLN A 121 30.12 16.95 -7.47
N MET A 122 29.37 17.05 -6.37
CA MET A 122 29.90 17.21 -5.00
C MET A 122 29.83 15.91 -4.21
N TRP A 123 29.32 14.82 -4.80
CA TRP A 123 29.28 13.54 -4.11
C TRP A 123 30.71 13.00 -3.96
N PRO A 124 31.03 12.35 -2.84
CA PRO A 124 32.32 11.67 -2.70
C PRO A 124 32.52 10.71 -3.87
N ASN A 125 33.68 10.78 -4.52
CA ASN A 125 34.06 9.92 -5.65
C ASN A 125 34.34 8.46 -5.21
N GLN A 126 33.46 7.83 -4.44
CA GLN A 126 33.60 6.43 -4.02
C GLN A 126 32.19 5.86 -3.89
N LEU A 127 31.73 4.98 -4.78
CA LEU A 127 32.18 3.60 -4.86
C LEU A 127 32.50 3.23 -6.32
N LYS A 128 33.79 3.17 -6.68
CA LYS A 128 34.17 2.16 -7.67
C LYS A 128 33.69 0.85 -7.04
N LYS A 129 32.70 0.17 -7.64
CA LYS A 129 32.46 -1.24 -7.30
C LYS A 129 33.83 -1.87 -7.32
N GLN A 130 34.37 -2.24 -6.17
CA GLN A 130 35.53 -3.11 -6.16
C GLN A 130 35.05 -4.30 -6.98
N LYS A 131 35.64 -4.49 -8.17
CA LYS A 131 35.43 -5.72 -8.91
C LYS A 131 35.83 -6.79 -7.90
N ALA A 132 34.86 -7.54 -7.39
CA ALA A 132 35.17 -8.68 -6.56
C ALA A 132 36.23 -9.46 -7.34
N ARG A 133 37.39 -9.70 -6.71
CA ARG A 133 38.43 -10.51 -7.33
C ARG A 133 37.75 -11.79 -7.81
N ARG A 134 38.11 -12.23 -9.02
CA ARG A 134 37.61 -13.50 -9.52
C ARG A 134 38.09 -14.57 -8.55
N LYS A 135 37.14 -15.22 -7.85
CA LYS A 135 37.43 -16.33 -6.95
C LYS A 135 38.14 -17.44 -7.74
N GLU A 136 39.21 -17.99 -7.18
CA GLU A 136 39.85 -19.19 -7.74
C GLU A 136 38.95 -20.42 -7.60
N ALA A 137 39.23 -21.49 -8.35
CA ALA A 137 38.31 -22.63 -8.50
C ALA A 137 38.08 -23.43 -7.20
N ASP A 138 39.06 -23.35 -6.31
CA ASP A 138 39.17 -23.93 -4.98
C ASP A 138 38.49 -23.08 -3.90
N GLU A 139 38.21 -21.80 -4.15
CA GLU A 139 37.57 -20.91 -3.17
C GLU A 139 36.06 -21.20 -2.97
N VAL A 140 35.63 -21.15 -1.71
CA VAL A 140 34.24 -21.37 -1.30
C VAL A 140 33.31 -20.31 -1.92
N GLY A 141 32.30 -20.77 -2.67
CA GLY A 141 31.35 -19.92 -3.40
C GLY A 141 31.83 -19.44 -4.77
N ALA A 142 32.93 -19.98 -5.31
CA ALA A 142 33.22 -19.91 -6.75
C ALA A 142 32.12 -20.67 -7.51
N SER A 143 31.53 -20.04 -8.54
CA SER A 143 30.47 -20.68 -9.34
C SER A 143 31.09 -21.80 -10.19
N ARG A 144 31.06 -23.04 -9.67
CA ARG A 144 31.47 -24.25 -10.39
C ARG A 144 30.46 -24.67 -11.46
N THR A 145 29.22 -24.16 -11.38
CA THR A 145 28.06 -24.66 -12.13
C THR A 145 27.55 -23.73 -13.23
N LYS A 146 28.01 -22.46 -13.31
CA LYS A 146 27.58 -21.56 -14.40
C LYS A 146 28.56 -21.59 -15.57
N MET A 147 28.17 -22.30 -16.62
CA MET A 147 28.79 -22.19 -17.94
C MET A 147 28.63 -20.75 -18.44
N LYS A 148 29.72 -20.08 -18.83
CA LYS A 148 29.62 -18.78 -19.52
C LYS A 148 28.87 -19.02 -20.82
N ARG A 149 27.79 -18.28 -21.06
CA ARG A 149 27.06 -18.33 -22.34
C ARG A 149 28.04 -17.95 -23.46
N LYS A 150 28.50 -18.92 -24.23
CA LYS A 150 29.26 -18.70 -25.45
C LYS A 150 28.23 -18.19 -26.46
N GLN A 151 28.18 -16.88 -26.69
CA GLN A 151 27.36 -16.35 -27.77
C GLN A 151 27.92 -16.93 -29.06
N GLN A 152 27.18 -17.85 -29.70
CA GLN A 152 27.50 -18.27 -31.06
C GLN A 152 27.53 -17.01 -31.93
N SER A 153 28.61 -16.87 -32.71
CA SER A 153 28.76 -15.75 -33.62
C SER A 153 27.53 -15.69 -34.51
N LEU A 154 26.82 -14.58 -34.49
CA LEU A 154 25.74 -14.33 -35.45
C LEU A 154 26.38 -14.32 -36.84
N ASP A 155 25.98 -15.28 -37.66
CA ASP A 155 26.28 -15.36 -39.08
C ASP A 155 25.27 -14.52 -39.86
N CYS A 156 25.77 -13.73 -40.79
CA CYS A 156 24.91 -12.90 -41.61
C CYS A 156 24.26 -13.76 -42.69
N ASN A 157 22.94 -13.99 -42.63
CA ASN A 157 22.18 -14.75 -43.64
C ASN A 157 22.33 -14.26 -45.11
N ARG A 158 22.98 -13.11 -45.36
CA ARG A 158 23.26 -12.62 -46.72
C ARG A 158 24.63 -13.04 -47.25
N CYS A 159 25.64 -13.17 -46.39
CA CYS A 159 27.02 -13.51 -46.80
C CYS A 159 27.60 -14.72 -46.07
N ASN A 160 26.84 -15.33 -45.15
CA ASN A 160 27.18 -16.46 -44.27
C ASN A 160 28.52 -16.30 -43.52
N LYS A 161 29.03 -15.08 -43.39
CA LYS A 161 30.24 -14.79 -42.61
C LYS A 161 29.85 -14.49 -41.16
N PRO A 162 30.58 -15.06 -40.18
CA PRO A 162 30.35 -14.75 -38.77
C PRO A 162 30.80 -13.32 -38.44
N GLY A 163 30.14 -12.70 -37.46
CA GLY A 163 30.61 -11.45 -36.83
C GLY A 163 29.76 -10.20 -37.05
N HIS A 164 28.68 -10.29 -37.84
CA HIS A 164 27.74 -9.18 -38.04
C HIS A 164 26.34 -9.70 -38.41
N ASN A 165 25.30 -8.87 -38.25
CA ASN A 165 23.95 -9.17 -38.72
C ASN A 165 23.63 -8.42 -40.04
N LYS A 166 22.54 -8.78 -40.71
CA LYS A 166 22.09 -8.14 -41.97
C LYS A 166 21.91 -6.62 -41.87
N LYS A 167 21.64 -6.08 -40.69
CA LYS A 167 21.42 -4.63 -40.45
C LYS A 167 22.73 -3.84 -40.33
N ASN A 168 23.84 -4.49 -40.00
CA ASN A 168 25.17 -3.86 -39.83
C ASN A 168 26.09 -4.12 -41.04
N LEU A 169 25.51 -4.48 -42.20
CA LEU A 169 26.26 -4.63 -43.44
C LEU A 169 26.59 -3.22 -43.97
N GLN A 170 27.81 -2.75 -43.72
CA GLN A 170 28.34 -1.58 -44.43
C GLN A 170 28.60 -2.02 -45.88
N ILE A 171 28.00 -1.29 -46.82
CA ILE A 171 28.24 -1.42 -48.26
C ILE A 171 29.65 -0.90 -48.56
#